data_AF-A0A9Q1JDM1-F1
#
_entry.id   AF-A0A9Q1JDM1-F1
#
_cell.length_a   1.000
_cell.length_b   1.000
_cell.length_c   1.000
_cell.angle_alpha   90.00
_cell.angle_beta   90.00
_cell.angle_gamma   90.00
#
_symmetry.space_group_name_H-M   'P 1'
#
loop_
_entity.id
_entity.type
_entity.pdbx_description
1 polymer ?
#
loop_
_entity_poly.entity_id
_entity_poly.type
_entity_poly.pdbx_seq_one_letter_code
_entity_poly.pdbx_strand_id
1 'polypeptide(L)'
;MKEDSRCPLGSRYCAILNAVNYISTVLSDWADNVFFLQLQQAAVSLGDDVWGPLGATEAGRLASLEGSLFEGLLGLLERLRADMLGRLLEAVMREVREKAQPYSRDRWLSLPSQLDQATMSLSSSACPLMLCLRDRLLQLQQLLCLPLFQSFWQSLAERLDQFLYQDVILYNHFNEGGAAQLQFDMTRNLFPLFGHYCKRPENLFKHIKEACIILSLNIGSALLLRDVLQQAEEESVTPDPQRPSPESTLNELGVFRLAPCDVHILLSLRASWPGQ
;
A
#
# COMPACT_ATOMS: atom_id res chain seq x y z
N MET A 1 -12.21 12.78 -23.66
CA MET A 1 -11.04 12.76 -22.76
C MET A 1 -11.19 13.67 -21.54
N LYS A 2 -11.36 15.01 -21.65
CA LYS A 2 -11.54 15.88 -20.46
C LYS A 2 -12.81 15.58 -19.63
N GLU A 3 -13.87 15.10 -20.26
CA GLU A 3 -15.09 14.70 -19.55
C GLU A 3 -14.94 13.33 -18.87
N ASP A 4 -14.28 12.37 -19.54
CA ASP A 4 -14.05 11.04 -18.96
C ASP A 4 -13.09 11.08 -17.76
N SER A 5 -12.14 12.03 -17.74
CA SER A 5 -11.29 12.26 -16.56
C SER A 5 -12.06 12.73 -15.31
N ARG A 6 -13.31 13.15 -15.45
CA ARG A 6 -14.16 13.56 -14.32
C ARG A 6 -14.83 12.38 -13.62
N CYS A 7 -14.91 11.20 -14.27
CA CYS A 7 -15.51 9.99 -13.71
C CYS A 7 -14.54 8.80 -13.80
N PRO A 8 -13.49 8.79 -12.96
CA PRO A 8 -12.46 7.74 -13.00
C PRO A 8 -13.00 6.34 -12.71
N LEU A 9 -14.11 6.22 -11.98
CA LEU A 9 -14.76 4.93 -11.66
C LEU A 9 -15.71 4.43 -12.77
N GLY A 10 -15.83 5.17 -13.88
CA GLY A 10 -16.69 4.79 -14.99
C GLY A 10 -16.15 3.61 -15.79
N SER A 11 -17.05 2.77 -16.33
CA SER A 11 -16.68 1.63 -17.17
C SER A 11 -15.86 2.04 -18.40
N ARG A 12 -16.19 3.19 -19.01
CA ARG A 12 -15.44 3.75 -20.15
C ARG A 12 -14.00 4.12 -19.75
N TYR A 13 -13.78 4.63 -18.55
CA TYR A 13 -12.45 4.97 -18.07
C TYR A 13 -11.57 3.73 -17.95
N CYS A 14 -12.11 2.66 -17.34
CA CYS A 14 -11.45 1.37 -17.22
C CYS A 14 -11.20 0.72 -18.59
N ALA A 15 -12.14 0.84 -19.53
CA ALA A 15 -11.97 0.33 -20.89
C ALA A 15 -10.82 1.03 -21.65
N ILE A 16 -10.69 2.36 -21.50
CA ILE A 16 -9.56 3.10 -22.07
C ILE A 16 -8.25 2.64 -21.42
N LEU A 17 -8.23 2.49 -20.09
CA LEU A 17 -7.04 2.02 -19.38
C LEU A 17 -6.60 0.61 -19.83
N ASN A 18 -7.55 -0.31 -20.00
CA ASN A 18 -7.29 -1.63 -20.56
C ASN A 18 -6.72 -1.55 -21.98
N ALA A 19 -7.26 -0.67 -22.83
CA ALA A 19 -6.77 -0.47 -24.19
C ALA A 19 -5.34 0.09 -24.19
N VAL A 20 -5.03 1.07 -23.33
CA VAL A 20 -3.67 1.61 -23.18
C VAL A 20 -2.70 0.51 -22.76
N ASN A 21 -3.07 -0.31 -21.78
CA ASN A 21 -2.23 -1.44 -21.35
C ASN A 21 -2.05 -2.46 -22.48
N TYR A 22 -3.11 -2.81 -23.19
CA TYR A 22 -3.05 -3.76 -24.31
C TYR A 22 -2.13 -3.28 -25.44
N ILE A 23 -2.28 -2.02 -25.87
CA ILE A 23 -1.43 -1.42 -26.90
C ILE A 23 0.03 -1.40 -26.44
N SER A 24 0.28 -1.06 -25.17
CA SER A 24 1.63 -1.10 -24.60
C SER A 24 2.23 -2.51 -24.68
N THR A 25 1.48 -3.55 -24.28
CA THR A 25 1.94 -4.95 -24.38
C THR A 25 2.24 -5.35 -25.83
N VAL A 26 1.35 -5.04 -26.78
CA VAL A 26 1.57 -5.38 -28.20
C VAL A 26 2.81 -4.67 -28.77
N LEU A 27 3.01 -3.40 -28.44
CA LEU A 27 4.18 -2.65 -28.91
C LEU A 27 5.49 -3.15 -28.29
N SER A 28 5.46 -3.58 -27.02
CA SER A 28 6.59 -4.25 -26.39
C SER A 28 6.91 -5.58 -27.07
N ASP A 29 5.89 -6.40 -27.36
CA ASP A 29 6.09 -7.67 -28.08
C ASP A 29 6.63 -7.44 -29.51
N TRP A 30 6.21 -6.35 -30.15
CA TRP A 30 6.71 -5.97 -31.48
C TRP A 30 8.13 -5.43 -31.44
N ALA A 31 8.54 -4.76 -30.35
CA ALA A 31 9.91 -4.29 -30.17
C ALA A 31 10.93 -5.43 -30.27
N ASP A 32 10.56 -6.62 -29.78
CA ASP A 32 11.43 -7.80 -29.76
C ASP A 32 11.33 -8.65 -31.03
N ASN A 33 10.46 -8.28 -31.99
CA ASN A 33 10.27 -9.04 -33.21
C ASN A 33 11.35 -8.70 -34.25
N VAL A 34 11.94 -9.75 -34.85
CA VAL A 34 12.99 -9.66 -35.88
C VAL A 34 12.66 -8.65 -36.98
N PHE A 35 11.41 -8.59 -37.43
CA PHE A 35 10.99 -7.63 -38.45
C PHE A 35 11.24 -6.18 -38.02
N PHE A 36 10.86 -5.81 -36.80
CA PHE A 36 11.02 -4.44 -36.30
C PHE A 36 12.46 -4.14 -35.90
N LEU A 37 13.21 -5.14 -35.42
CA LEU A 37 14.66 -5.00 -35.20
C LEU A 37 15.41 -4.74 -36.51
N GLN A 38 15.04 -5.46 -37.59
CA GLN A 38 15.59 -5.23 -38.93
C GLN A 38 15.20 -3.85 -39.47
N LEU A 39 13.95 -3.41 -39.22
CA LEU A 39 13.50 -2.07 -39.59
C LEU A 39 14.31 -0.98 -38.86
N GLN A 40 14.62 -1.19 -37.58
CA GLN A 40 15.46 -0.27 -36.80
C GLN A 40 16.87 -0.19 -37.39
N GLN A 41 17.47 -1.35 -37.68
CA GLN A 41 18.78 -1.42 -38.31
C GLN A 41 18.79 -0.69 -39.67
N ALA A 42 17.76 -0.89 -40.50
CA ALA A 42 17.62 -0.24 -41.80
C ALA A 42 17.45 1.28 -41.67
N ALA A 43 16.67 1.75 -40.69
CA ALA A 43 16.49 3.17 -40.42
C ALA A 43 17.79 3.85 -39.97
N VAL A 44 18.57 3.17 -39.12
CA VAL A 44 19.89 3.66 -38.69
C VAL A 44 20.88 3.69 -39.86
N SER A 45 20.90 2.67 -40.72
CA SER A 45 21.79 2.67 -41.89
C SER A 45 21.44 3.75 -42.92
N LEU A 46 20.14 4.01 -43.15
CA LEU A 46 19.70 5.09 -44.04
C LEU A 46 20.04 6.48 -43.50
N GLY A 47 19.97 6.67 -42.18
CA GLY A 47 20.38 7.91 -41.55
C GLY A 47 21.86 8.19 -41.78
N ASP A 48 22.70 7.16 -41.66
CA ASP A 48 24.15 7.25 -41.82
C ASP A 48 24.58 7.66 -43.25
N ASP A 49 23.85 7.19 -44.28
CA ASP A 49 24.04 7.60 -45.68
C ASP A 49 23.74 9.10 -45.93
N VAL A 50 22.86 9.71 -45.12
CA VAL A 50 22.49 11.14 -45.24
C VAL A 50 23.50 12.08 -44.57
N TRP A 51 24.15 11.64 -43.49
CA TRP A 51 25.11 12.47 -42.73
C TRP A 51 26.58 12.27 -43.13
N GLY A 52 26.87 11.28 -43.98
CA GLY A 52 28.20 11.01 -44.52
C GLY A 52 29.22 10.50 -43.47
N PRO A 53 30.46 10.16 -43.90
CA PRO A 53 31.43 9.42 -43.09
C PRO A 53 32.00 10.17 -41.87
N LEU A 54 31.55 11.40 -41.62
CA LEU A 54 31.93 12.24 -40.48
C LEU A 54 30.87 12.29 -39.37
N GLY A 55 29.67 11.72 -39.58
CA GLY A 55 28.49 11.95 -38.75
C GLY A 55 28.23 10.97 -37.58
N ALA A 56 28.65 9.70 -37.68
CA ALA A 56 28.39 8.72 -36.63
C ALA A 56 29.62 7.85 -36.37
N THR A 57 30.24 8.01 -35.19
CA THR A 57 31.19 7.02 -34.67
C THR A 57 30.46 5.68 -34.48
N GLU A 58 31.17 4.55 -34.57
CA GLU A 58 30.57 3.22 -34.31
C GLU A 58 29.83 3.17 -32.97
N ALA A 59 30.34 3.89 -31.96
CA ALA A 59 29.69 4.08 -30.66
C ALA A 59 28.32 4.78 -30.76
N GLY A 60 28.18 5.81 -31.61
CA GLY A 60 26.89 6.51 -31.81
C GLY A 60 25.86 5.67 -32.56
N ARG A 61 26.31 4.77 -33.46
CA ARG A 61 25.44 3.80 -34.12
C ARG A 61 24.94 2.73 -33.14
N LEU A 62 25.84 2.21 -32.31
CA LEU A 62 25.49 1.25 -31.26
C LEU A 62 24.51 1.86 -30.27
N ALA A 63 24.73 3.11 -29.83
CA ALA A 63 23.78 3.83 -28.97
C ALA A 63 22.41 4.09 -29.63
N SER A 64 22.34 4.21 -30.96
CA SER A 64 21.06 4.34 -31.68
C SER A 64 20.31 3.02 -31.85
N LEU A 65 21.00 1.90 -31.65
CA LEU A 65 20.45 0.55 -31.59
C LEU A 65 20.15 0.11 -30.14
N GLU A 66 20.64 0.85 -29.15
CA GLU A 66 20.27 0.69 -27.74
C GLU A 66 18.85 1.23 -27.53
N GLY A 67 17.87 0.33 -27.53
CA GLY A 67 16.47 0.66 -27.29
C GLY A 67 15.53 0.15 -28.38
N SER A 68 14.24 0.38 -28.19
CA SER A 68 13.20 0.01 -29.16
C SER A 68 12.81 1.19 -30.03
N LEU A 69 12.45 0.95 -31.30
CA LEU A 69 11.76 1.93 -32.14
C LEU A 69 10.52 2.54 -31.48
N PHE A 70 9.89 1.81 -30.55
CA PHE A 70 8.69 2.23 -29.85
C PHE A 70 8.97 2.85 -28.49
N GLU A 71 10.23 2.98 -28.05
CA GLU A 71 10.58 3.37 -26.67
C GLU A 71 9.92 4.68 -26.23
N GLY A 72 9.95 5.72 -27.07
CA GLY A 72 9.29 6.98 -26.77
C GLY A 72 7.77 6.87 -26.61
N LEU A 73 7.12 6.03 -27.44
CA LEU A 73 5.68 5.78 -27.38
C LEU A 73 5.32 4.90 -26.17
N LEU A 74 6.08 3.85 -25.90
CA LEU A 74 5.95 3.01 -24.72
C LEU A 74 6.08 3.86 -23.45
N GLY A 75 7.05 4.77 -23.38
CA GLY A 75 7.20 5.70 -22.26
C GLY A 75 6.04 6.69 -22.10
N LEU A 76 5.35 7.09 -23.19
CA LEU A 76 4.13 7.89 -23.11
C LEU A 76 2.93 7.06 -22.62
N LEU A 77 2.75 5.85 -23.14
CA LEU A 77 1.69 4.93 -22.75
C LEU A 77 1.82 4.52 -21.28
N GLU A 78 3.05 4.28 -20.82
CA GLU A 78 3.33 3.93 -19.42
C GLU A 78 2.95 5.07 -18.47
N ARG A 79 3.36 6.30 -18.79
CA ARG A 79 2.98 7.49 -18.01
C ARG A 79 1.46 7.70 -17.98
N LEU A 80 0.79 7.51 -19.12
CA LEU A 80 -0.66 7.59 -19.20
C LEU A 80 -1.34 6.52 -18.35
N ARG A 81 -0.85 5.27 -18.43
CA ARG A 81 -1.34 4.14 -17.61
C ARG A 81 -1.19 4.44 -16.13
N ALA A 82 -0.02 4.90 -15.70
CA ALA A 82 0.27 5.22 -14.31
C ALA A 82 -0.60 6.38 -13.78
N ASP A 83 -0.72 7.48 -14.53
CA ASP A 83 -1.60 8.61 -14.16
C ASP A 83 -3.07 8.16 -14.06
N MET A 84 -3.54 7.34 -15.01
CA MET A 84 -4.91 6.85 -14.98
C MET A 84 -5.19 5.92 -13.80
N LEU A 85 -4.28 4.98 -13.53
CA LEU A 85 -4.39 4.08 -12.38
C LEU A 85 -4.32 4.85 -11.05
N GLY A 86 -3.46 5.87 -10.96
CA GLY A 86 -3.37 6.75 -9.80
C GLY A 86 -4.65 7.53 -9.54
N ARG A 87 -5.28 8.10 -10.58
CA ARG A 87 -6.58 8.80 -10.44
C ARG A 87 -7.71 7.88 -10.01
N LEU A 88 -7.71 6.64 -10.51
CA LEU A 88 -8.66 5.62 -10.09
C LEU A 88 -8.50 5.30 -8.60
N LEU A 89 -7.26 5.11 -8.15
CA LEU A 89 -6.90 4.85 -6.76
C LEU A 89 -7.30 6.01 -5.83
N GLU A 90 -7.00 7.25 -6.22
CA GLU A 90 -7.42 8.43 -5.45
C GLU A 90 -8.94 8.54 -5.32
N ALA A 91 -9.68 8.22 -6.39
CA ALA A 91 -11.14 8.27 -6.36
C ALA A 91 -11.72 7.25 -5.37
N VAL A 92 -11.22 6.02 -5.37
CA VAL A 92 -11.63 5.00 -4.39
C VAL A 92 -11.22 5.40 -2.98
N MET A 93 -9.98 5.85 -2.77
CA MET A 93 -9.52 6.27 -1.44
C MET A 93 -10.31 7.44 -0.87
N ARG A 94 -10.78 8.36 -1.72
CA ARG A 94 -11.66 9.46 -1.28
C ARG A 94 -12.99 8.94 -0.74
N GLU A 95 -13.63 7.99 -1.44
CA GLU A 95 -14.88 7.38 -0.95
C GLU A 95 -14.65 6.58 0.33
N VAL A 96 -13.57 5.80 0.39
CA VAL A 96 -13.16 5.04 1.58
C VAL A 96 -13.00 5.97 2.78
N ARG A 97 -12.27 7.08 2.65
CA ARG A 97 -12.07 8.06 3.73
C ARG A 97 -13.40 8.65 4.20
N GLU A 98 -14.29 8.99 3.28
CA GLU A 98 -15.63 9.48 3.63
C GLU A 98 -16.41 8.43 4.43
N LYS A 99 -16.41 7.17 3.99
CA LYS A 99 -17.12 6.07 4.67
C LYS A 99 -16.45 5.60 5.95
N ALA A 100 -15.16 5.86 6.13
CA ALA A 100 -14.41 5.57 7.35
C ALA A 100 -14.61 6.61 8.46
N GLN A 101 -15.21 7.77 8.16
CA GLN A 101 -15.36 8.84 9.15
C GLN A 101 -16.05 8.38 10.45
N PRO A 102 -17.18 7.63 10.42
CA PRO A 102 -17.81 7.13 11.64
C PRO A 102 -16.86 6.25 12.46
N TYR A 103 -16.22 5.28 11.80
CA TYR A 103 -15.25 4.38 12.43
C TYR A 103 -14.08 5.11 13.08
N SER A 104 -13.58 6.16 12.43
CA SER A 104 -12.45 6.96 12.92
C SER A 104 -12.77 7.73 14.20
N ARG A 105 -14.06 7.93 14.51
CA ARG A 105 -14.55 8.69 15.70
C ARG A 105 -15.21 7.79 16.74
N ASP A 106 -15.03 6.48 16.64
CA ASP A 106 -15.53 5.55 17.64
C ASP A 106 -14.92 5.82 19.02
N ARG A 107 -15.67 5.46 20.07
CA ARG A 107 -15.24 5.65 21.45
C ARG A 107 -14.36 4.49 21.90
N TRP A 108 -13.19 4.36 21.26
CA TRP A 108 -12.23 3.28 21.48
C TRP A 108 -11.82 3.08 22.95
N LEU A 109 -11.76 4.16 23.73
CA LEU A 109 -11.49 4.15 25.17
C LEU A 109 -12.62 3.60 26.04
N SER A 110 -13.84 3.57 25.54
CA SER A 110 -15.05 3.25 26.31
C SER A 110 -15.71 1.96 25.84
N LEU A 111 -15.05 1.20 24.98
CA LEU A 111 -15.54 -0.10 24.54
C LEU A 111 -15.45 -1.11 25.70
N PRO A 112 -16.47 -1.97 25.88
CA PRO A 112 -16.47 -2.94 26.96
C PRO A 112 -15.39 -4.00 26.71
N SER A 113 -14.91 -4.63 27.79
CA SER A 113 -13.87 -5.66 27.70
C SER A 113 -14.36 -6.88 26.91
N GLN A 114 -13.44 -7.67 26.35
CA GLN A 114 -13.81 -8.93 25.68
C GLN A 114 -14.52 -9.91 26.62
N LEU A 115 -14.18 -9.91 27.92
CA LEU A 115 -14.81 -10.77 28.93
C LEU A 115 -16.29 -10.43 29.15
N ASP A 116 -16.68 -9.17 28.91
CA ASP A 116 -18.06 -8.69 29.04
C ASP A 116 -18.88 -8.90 27.75
N GLN A 117 -18.24 -9.30 26.65
CA GLN A 117 -18.88 -9.54 25.35
C GLN A 117 -19.03 -11.05 25.09
N ALA A 118 -20.27 -11.51 24.83
CA ALA A 118 -20.53 -12.91 24.53
C ALA A 118 -19.86 -13.38 23.22
N THR A 119 -19.90 -12.56 22.17
CA THR A 119 -19.27 -12.81 20.86
C THR A 119 -18.91 -11.49 20.20
N MET A 120 -17.67 -11.33 19.77
CA MET A 120 -17.24 -10.16 18.99
C MET A 120 -17.87 -10.17 17.60
N SER A 121 -18.26 -9.00 17.12
CA SER A 121 -18.75 -8.79 15.75
C SER A 121 -18.12 -7.54 15.15
N LEU A 122 -18.26 -7.37 13.83
CA LEU A 122 -17.72 -6.19 13.13
C LEU A 122 -18.32 -4.92 13.74
N SER A 123 -17.49 -3.92 14.03
CA SER A 123 -17.95 -2.60 14.47
C SER A 123 -18.96 -2.04 13.48
N SER A 124 -20.16 -1.67 13.97
CA SER A 124 -21.25 -1.18 13.10
C SER A 124 -20.85 0.10 12.33
N SER A 125 -20.00 0.93 12.94
CA SER A 125 -19.35 2.12 12.37
C SER A 125 -18.36 1.79 11.23
N ALA A 126 -17.79 0.59 11.20
CA ALA A 126 -16.88 0.11 10.16
C ALA A 126 -17.62 -0.45 8.94
N CYS A 127 -18.88 -0.86 9.09
CA CYS A 127 -19.67 -1.46 8.01
C CYS A 127 -19.67 -0.62 6.71
N PRO A 128 -19.89 0.72 6.73
CA PRO A 128 -19.85 1.52 5.50
C PRO A 128 -18.50 1.46 4.77
N LEU A 129 -17.39 1.49 5.52
CA LEU A 129 -16.03 1.34 4.99
C LEU A 129 -15.83 -0.04 4.35
N MET A 130 -16.17 -1.11 5.06
CA MET A 130 -15.97 -2.49 4.59
C MET A 130 -16.79 -2.78 3.32
N LEU A 131 -18.04 -2.31 3.28
CA LEU A 131 -18.92 -2.45 2.12
C LEU A 131 -18.39 -1.67 0.92
N CYS A 132 -17.95 -0.42 1.13
CA CYS A 132 -17.34 0.40 0.09
C CYS A 132 -16.13 -0.29 -0.55
N LEU A 133 -15.23 -0.83 0.28
CA LEU A 133 -14.06 -1.57 -0.18
C LEU A 133 -14.43 -2.80 -0.99
N ARG A 134 -15.31 -3.64 -0.45
CA ARG A 134 -15.81 -4.85 -1.14
C ARG A 134 -16.39 -4.52 -2.51
N ASP A 135 -17.28 -3.54 -2.57
CA ASP A 135 -18.01 -3.19 -3.79
C ASP A 135 -17.07 -2.62 -4.84
N ARG A 136 -16.11 -1.77 -4.45
CA ARG A 136 -15.11 -1.21 -5.38
C ARG A 136 -14.11 -2.24 -5.87
N LEU A 137 -13.63 -3.13 -5.00
CA LEU A 137 -12.75 -4.23 -5.40
C LEU A 137 -13.45 -5.15 -6.41
N LEU A 138 -14.70 -5.55 -6.14
CA LEU A 138 -15.48 -6.39 -7.05
C LEU A 138 -15.74 -5.69 -8.38
N GLN A 139 -16.15 -4.43 -8.35
CA GLN A 139 -16.41 -3.63 -9.55
C GLN A 139 -15.16 -3.53 -10.43
N LEU A 140 -14.00 -3.20 -9.85
CA LEU A 140 -12.77 -3.02 -10.61
C LEU A 140 -12.16 -4.33 -11.08
N GLN A 141 -12.36 -5.42 -10.34
CA GLN A 141 -12.01 -6.76 -10.81
C GLN A 141 -12.75 -7.14 -12.10
N GLN A 142 -13.99 -6.70 -12.25
CA GLN A 142 -14.80 -6.96 -13.45
C GLN A 142 -14.44 -6.03 -14.62
N LEU A 143 -13.96 -4.81 -14.33
CA LEU A 143 -13.72 -3.78 -15.35
C LEU A 143 -12.28 -3.72 -15.85
N LEU A 144 -11.30 -4.13 -15.03
CA LEU A 144 -9.87 -4.06 -15.38
C LEU A 144 -9.34 -5.43 -15.81
N CYS A 145 -8.36 -5.44 -16.71
CA CYS A 145 -7.60 -6.65 -16.98
C CYS A 145 -6.72 -7.02 -15.77
N LEU A 146 -6.34 -8.30 -15.66
CA LEU A 146 -5.69 -8.86 -14.48
C LEU A 146 -4.44 -8.08 -14.01
N PRO A 147 -3.47 -7.71 -14.87
CA PRO A 147 -2.28 -6.98 -14.43
C PRO A 147 -2.60 -5.60 -13.84
N LEU A 148 -3.56 -4.88 -14.43
CA LEU A 148 -4.00 -3.58 -13.95
C LEU A 148 -4.73 -3.70 -12.61
N PHE A 149 -5.64 -4.68 -12.49
CA PHE A 149 -6.33 -4.95 -11.24
C PHE A 149 -5.35 -5.34 -10.13
N GLN A 150 -4.33 -6.15 -10.44
CA GLN A 150 -3.28 -6.52 -9.49
C GLN A 150 -2.51 -5.31 -8.95
N SER A 151 -2.02 -4.46 -9.84
CA SER A 151 -1.34 -3.23 -9.45
C SER A 151 -2.25 -2.29 -8.64
N PHE A 152 -3.53 -2.20 -9.03
CA PHE A 152 -4.53 -1.40 -8.32
C PHE A 152 -4.74 -1.86 -6.88
N TRP A 153 -5.09 -3.14 -6.65
CA TRP A 153 -5.46 -3.57 -5.30
C TRP A 153 -4.25 -3.59 -4.36
N GLN A 154 -3.04 -3.84 -4.87
CA GLN A 154 -1.81 -3.75 -4.08
C GLN A 154 -1.58 -2.32 -3.59
N SER A 155 -1.70 -1.35 -4.50
CA SER A 155 -1.57 0.08 -4.17
C SER A 155 -2.69 0.55 -3.22
N LEU A 156 -3.90 0.00 -3.37
CA LEU A 156 -5.02 0.26 -2.46
C LEU A 156 -4.73 -0.27 -1.06
N ALA A 157 -4.25 -1.50 -0.93
CA ALA A 157 -3.93 -2.09 0.37
C ALA A 157 -2.85 -1.29 1.10
N GLU A 158 -1.78 -0.87 0.40
CA GLU A 158 -0.71 -0.05 0.98
C GLU A 158 -1.25 1.31 1.48
N ARG A 159 -2.10 1.98 0.70
CA ARG A 159 -2.70 3.25 1.11
C ARG A 159 -3.70 3.11 2.25
N LEU A 160 -4.43 2.00 2.30
CA LEU A 160 -5.34 1.69 3.40
C LEU A 160 -4.58 1.41 4.69
N ASP A 161 -3.45 0.68 4.61
CA ASP A 161 -2.56 0.44 5.75
C ASP A 161 -2.12 1.75 6.39
N GLN A 162 -1.61 2.67 5.56
CA GLN A 162 -1.17 4.00 6.03
C GLN A 162 -2.34 4.84 6.57
N PHE A 163 -3.47 4.89 5.85
CA PHE A 163 -4.64 5.67 6.25
C PHE A 163 -5.19 5.23 7.60
N LEU A 164 -5.47 3.95 7.79
CA LEU A 164 -6.05 3.49 9.06
C LEU A 164 -5.04 3.60 10.19
N TYR A 165 -3.75 3.38 9.93
CA TYR A 165 -2.71 3.60 10.92
C TYR A 165 -2.65 5.07 11.38
N GLN A 166 -2.61 6.01 10.44
CA GLN A 166 -2.44 7.44 10.76
C GLN A 166 -3.73 8.10 11.27
N ASP A 167 -4.84 7.90 10.56
CA ASP A 167 -6.08 8.65 10.79
C ASP A 167 -7.03 7.96 11.78
N VAL A 168 -6.85 6.67 12.06
CA VAL A 168 -7.66 5.93 13.04
C VAL A 168 -6.84 5.56 14.26
N ILE A 169 -5.73 4.85 14.08
CA ILE A 169 -4.96 4.32 15.22
C ILE A 169 -4.24 5.45 15.95
N LEU A 170 -3.38 6.22 15.27
CA LEU A 170 -2.58 7.27 15.92
C LEU A 170 -3.42 8.45 16.44
N TYR A 171 -4.66 8.61 15.97
CA TYR A 171 -5.55 9.70 16.38
C TYR A 171 -6.42 9.34 17.61
N ASN A 172 -6.46 8.07 18.00
CA ASN A 172 -7.34 7.59 19.07
C ASN A 172 -6.55 6.95 20.21
N HIS A 173 -7.17 6.89 21.38
CA HIS A 173 -6.65 6.12 22.52
C HIS A 173 -7.50 4.87 22.71
N PHE A 174 -6.89 3.82 23.26
CA PHE A 174 -7.49 2.50 23.35
C PHE A 174 -7.44 1.98 24.78
N ASN A 175 -8.57 1.45 25.25
CA ASN A 175 -8.56 0.52 26.36
C ASN A 175 -8.38 -0.92 25.82
N GLU A 176 -8.35 -1.92 26.70
CA GLU A 176 -8.20 -3.32 26.29
C GLU A 176 -9.31 -3.79 25.33
N GLY A 177 -10.56 -3.43 25.62
CA GLY A 177 -11.72 -3.77 24.76
C GLY A 177 -11.65 -3.13 23.38
N GLY A 178 -11.20 -1.88 23.28
CA GLY A 178 -11.04 -1.17 22.03
C GLY A 178 -9.90 -1.70 21.18
N ALA A 179 -8.74 -2.00 21.80
CA ALA A 179 -7.62 -2.65 21.10
C ALA A 179 -8.04 -4.02 20.55
N ALA A 180 -8.74 -4.81 21.36
CA ALA A 180 -9.37 -6.06 20.96
C ALA A 180 -10.32 -5.90 19.77
N GLN A 181 -11.25 -4.93 19.83
CA GLN A 181 -12.23 -4.68 18.76
C GLN A 181 -11.55 -4.26 17.45
N LEU A 182 -10.56 -3.38 17.51
CA LEU A 182 -9.74 -3.00 16.36
C LEU A 182 -9.07 -4.24 15.75
N GLN A 183 -8.43 -5.08 16.57
CA GLN A 183 -7.80 -6.30 16.11
C GLN A 183 -8.80 -7.25 15.45
N PHE A 184 -10.01 -7.38 15.99
CA PHE A 184 -11.07 -8.20 15.38
C PHE A 184 -11.52 -7.64 14.03
N ASP A 185 -11.79 -6.34 13.95
CA ASP A 185 -12.21 -5.68 12.70
C ASP A 185 -11.15 -5.87 11.60
N MET A 186 -9.87 -5.75 11.93
CA MET A 186 -8.78 -5.92 10.96
C MET A 186 -8.60 -7.39 10.55
N THR A 187 -8.44 -8.30 11.51
CA THR A 187 -8.06 -9.69 11.24
C THR A 187 -9.21 -10.54 10.72
N ARG A 188 -10.45 -10.27 11.13
CA ARG A 188 -11.64 -11.06 10.75
C ARG A 188 -12.43 -10.43 9.62
N ASN A 189 -12.20 -9.16 9.28
CA ASN A 189 -12.98 -8.48 8.25
C ASN A 189 -12.10 -7.79 7.20
N LEU A 190 -11.28 -6.80 7.55
CA LEU A 190 -10.51 -6.03 6.55
C LEU A 190 -9.55 -6.92 5.75
N PHE A 191 -8.66 -7.66 6.42
CA PHE A 191 -7.65 -8.47 5.72
C PHE A 191 -8.31 -9.55 4.85
N PRO A 192 -9.34 -10.29 5.32
CA PRO A 192 -10.06 -11.25 4.49
C PRO A 192 -10.64 -10.70 3.18
N LEU A 193 -10.98 -9.41 3.07
CA LEU A 193 -11.42 -8.81 1.80
C LEU A 193 -10.39 -8.98 0.67
N PHE A 194 -9.10 -9.04 1.02
CA PHE A 194 -7.99 -9.23 0.08
C PHE A 194 -7.58 -10.70 -0.09
N GLY A 195 -8.20 -11.62 0.66
CA GLY A 195 -7.91 -13.05 0.62
C GLY A 195 -8.26 -13.72 -0.72
N HIS A 196 -9.15 -13.11 -1.51
CA HIS A 196 -9.43 -13.54 -2.89
C HIS A 196 -8.26 -13.28 -3.86
N TYR A 197 -7.34 -12.38 -3.50
CA TYR A 197 -6.30 -11.88 -4.40
C TYR A 197 -4.89 -12.31 -3.99
N CYS A 198 -4.70 -12.66 -2.72
CA CYS A 198 -3.41 -13.14 -2.22
C CYS A 198 -3.59 -14.12 -1.05
N LYS A 199 -2.57 -14.98 -0.83
CA LYS A 199 -2.62 -16.03 0.20
C LYS A 199 -2.49 -15.52 1.64
N ARG A 200 -1.85 -14.37 1.84
CA ARG A 200 -1.53 -13.79 3.16
C ARG A 200 -1.83 -12.29 3.16
N PRO A 201 -3.12 -11.90 3.14
CA PRO A 201 -3.52 -10.50 3.02
C PRO A 201 -3.02 -9.63 4.18
N GLU A 202 -2.86 -10.20 5.37
CA GLU A 202 -2.31 -9.53 6.55
C GLU A 202 -0.91 -8.94 6.34
N ASN A 203 -0.13 -9.47 5.38
CA ASN A 203 1.21 -8.97 5.07
C ASN A 203 1.20 -7.68 4.24
N LEU A 204 0.04 -7.29 3.70
CA LEU A 204 -0.17 -6.02 3.00
C LEU A 204 -0.39 -4.87 3.99
N PHE A 205 -0.82 -5.18 5.22
CA PHE A 205 -1.23 -4.22 6.24
C PHE A 205 -0.26 -4.21 7.42
N LYS A 206 1.01 -3.93 7.15
CA LYS A 206 2.08 -4.11 8.13
C LYS A 206 1.95 -3.14 9.30
N HIS A 207 1.66 -1.86 9.05
CA HIS A 207 1.57 -0.85 10.12
C HIS A 207 0.37 -1.14 11.02
N ILE A 208 -0.80 -1.43 10.43
CA ILE A 208 -2.00 -1.79 11.21
C ILE A 208 -1.74 -3.07 12.02
N LYS A 209 -1.19 -4.11 11.38
CA LYS A 209 -0.95 -5.40 12.03
C LYS A 209 -0.02 -5.26 13.24
N GLU A 210 1.09 -4.54 13.07
CA GLU A 210 2.05 -4.31 14.15
C GLU A 210 1.50 -3.39 15.23
N ALA A 211 0.72 -2.37 14.86
CA ALA A 211 0.04 -1.52 15.84
C ALA A 211 -0.95 -2.32 16.71
N CYS A 212 -1.71 -3.24 16.12
CA CYS A 212 -2.58 -4.16 16.88
C CYS A 212 -1.78 -5.04 17.84
N ILE A 213 -0.56 -5.48 17.49
CA ILE A 213 0.30 -6.23 18.42
C ILE A 213 0.62 -5.38 19.64
N ILE A 214 1.10 -4.14 19.44
CA ILE A 214 1.51 -3.23 20.54
C ILE A 214 0.33 -2.85 21.44
N LEU A 215 -0.81 -2.51 20.84
CA LEU A 215 -2.01 -2.10 21.59
C LEU A 215 -2.60 -3.26 22.41
N SER A 216 -2.44 -4.51 21.94
CA SER A 216 -2.94 -5.71 22.62
C SER A 216 -1.91 -6.38 23.55
N LEU A 217 -0.71 -5.81 23.76
CA LEU A 217 0.24 -6.38 24.72
C LEU A 217 -0.35 -6.39 26.13
N ASN A 218 -0.08 -7.44 26.90
CA ASN A 218 -0.40 -7.42 28.33
C ASN A 218 0.38 -6.30 29.05
N ILE A 219 -0.11 -5.85 30.21
CA ILE A 219 0.46 -4.72 30.95
C ILE A 219 1.94 -4.90 31.30
N GLY A 220 2.36 -6.11 31.66
CA GLY A 220 3.75 -6.40 32.02
C GLY A 220 4.69 -6.27 30.83
N SER A 221 4.34 -6.89 29.70
CA SER A 221 5.10 -6.80 28.45
C SER A 221 5.16 -5.36 27.92
N ALA A 222 4.07 -4.59 28.08
CA ALA A 222 4.02 -3.19 27.67
C ALA A 222 4.94 -2.30 28.52
N LEU A 223 4.99 -2.53 29.84
CA LEU A 223 5.91 -1.83 30.75
C LEU A 223 7.37 -2.15 30.43
N LEU A 224 7.70 -3.44 30.28
CA LEU A 224 9.06 -3.87 29.92
C LEU A 224 9.52 -3.28 28.60
N LEU A 225 8.65 -3.28 27.58
CA LEU A 225 8.96 -2.68 26.29
C LEU A 225 9.17 -1.16 26.41
N ARG A 226 8.34 -0.46 27.19
CA ARG A 226 8.50 0.97 27.43
C ARG A 226 9.83 1.28 28.12
N ASP A 227 10.20 0.50 29.12
CA ASP A 227 11.46 0.70 29.86
C ASP A 227 12.68 0.48 28.95
N VAL A 228 12.66 -0.54 28.09
CA VAL A 228 13.71 -0.79 27.08
C VAL A 228 13.83 0.39 26.10
N LEU A 229 12.70 0.94 25.64
CA LEU A 229 12.69 2.08 24.73
C LEU A 229 13.22 3.36 25.38
N GLN A 230 12.84 3.65 26.62
CA GLN A 230 13.30 4.82 27.37
C GLN A 230 14.80 4.76 27.66
N GLN A 231 15.31 3.60 28.07
CA GLN A 231 16.73 3.41 28.32
C GLN A 231 17.57 3.62 27.05
N ALA A 232 17.06 3.21 25.89
CA ALA A 232 17.75 3.41 24.61
C ALA A 232 17.78 4.88 24.17
N GLU A 233 16.80 5.71 24.57
CA GLU A 233 16.83 7.16 24.33
C GLU A 233 17.83 7.88 25.25
N GLU A 234 18.01 7.39 26.47
CA GLU A 234 18.95 7.96 27.46
C GLU A 234 20.41 7.56 27.20
N GLU A 235 20.66 6.35 26.69
CA GLU A 235 22.00 5.81 26.42
C GLU A 235 22.56 6.25 25.06
N SER A 236 22.96 7.51 24.96
CA SER A 236 23.76 8.03 23.82
C SER A 236 25.29 7.90 24.02
N VAL A 237 25.78 7.38 25.17
CA VAL A 237 27.20 7.53 25.55
C VAL A 237 27.98 6.22 25.71
N THR A 238 27.39 5.08 26.10
CA THR A 238 28.09 3.77 26.10
C THR A 238 27.11 2.59 25.99
N PRO A 239 27.08 1.83 24.88
CA PRO A 239 26.21 0.65 24.76
C PRO A 239 26.73 -0.49 25.65
N ASP A 240 25.89 -0.96 26.58
CA ASP A 240 26.14 -2.20 27.33
C ASP A 240 25.89 -3.42 26.41
N PRO A 241 26.91 -4.24 26.08
CA PRO A 241 26.77 -5.35 25.14
C PRO A 241 25.89 -6.51 25.64
N GLN A 242 25.47 -6.51 26.91
CA GLN A 242 24.59 -7.54 27.46
C GLN A 242 23.10 -7.21 27.34
N ARG A 243 22.73 -5.98 26.95
CA ARG A 243 21.32 -5.58 26.85
C ARG A 243 20.74 -5.79 25.46
N PRO A 244 19.48 -6.26 25.36
CA PRO A 244 18.82 -6.37 24.07
C PRO A 244 18.56 -4.97 23.49
N SER A 245 18.97 -4.75 22.25
CA SER A 245 18.64 -3.53 21.50
C SER A 245 17.13 -3.41 21.31
N PRO A 246 16.56 -2.19 21.23
CA PRO A 246 15.14 -1.97 20.94
C PRO A 246 14.64 -2.76 19.73
N GLU A 247 15.40 -2.78 18.63
CA GLU A 247 14.99 -3.49 17.42
C GLU A 247 14.92 -5.01 17.64
N SER A 248 15.79 -5.59 18.46
CA SER A 248 15.76 -7.02 18.80
C SER A 248 14.48 -7.36 19.57
N THR A 249 14.14 -6.56 20.58
CA THR A 249 12.90 -6.78 21.36
C THR A 249 11.65 -6.62 20.49
N LEU A 250 11.63 -5.64 19.57
CA LEU A 250 10.53 -5.48 18.62
C LEU A 250 10.40 -6.68 17.68
N ASN A 251 11.52 -7.17 17.14
CA ASN A 251 11.54 -8.34 16.27
C ASN A 251 11.02 -9.60 16.98
N GLU A 252 11.35 -9.79 18.26
CA GLU A 252 10.83 -10.90 19.09
C GLU A 252 9.30 -10.83 19.26
N LEU A 253 8.74 -9.62 19.29
CA LEU A 253 7.29 -9.39 19.32
C LEU A 253 6.63 -9.48 17.93
N GLY A 254 7.41 -9.71 16.88
CA GLY A 254 6.94 -9.76 15.49
C GLY A 254 6.68 -8.39 14.87
N VAL A 255 7.34 -7.34 15.39
CA VAL A 255 7.28 -5.95 14.92
C VAL A 255 8.55 -5.66 14.11
N PHE A 256 8.42 -5.54 12.80
CA PHE A 256 9.54 -5.38 11.85
C PHE A 256 9.46 -4.08 11.04
N ARG A 257 8.29 -3.45 10.98
CA ARG A 257 8.00 -2.28 10.16
C ARG A 257 8.01 -0.98 10.97
N LEU A 258 7.47 -1.00 12.17
CA LEU A 258 7.38 0.19 13.03
C LEU A 258 8.75 0.52 13.64
N ALA A 259 9.09 1.81 13.66
CA ALA A 259 10.30 2.28 14.33
C ALA A 259 10.09 2.33 15.86
N PRO A 260 11.15 2.26 16.68
CA PRO A 260 11.07 2.39 18.13
C PRO A 260 10.26 3.61 18.62
N CYS A 261 10.41 4.76 17.95
CA CYS A 261 9.66 5.97 18.26
C CYS A 261 8.15 5.83 18.00
N ASP A 262 7.76 5.15 16.91
CA ASP A 262 6.36 4.89 16.58
C ASP A 262 5.72 3.96 17.62
N VAL A 263 6.48 2.98 18.10
CA VAL A 263 6.04 2.07 19.16
C VAL A 263 5.87 2.80 20.49
N HIS A 264 6.78 3.71 20.84
CA HIS A 264 6.63 4.55 22.03
C HIS A 264 5.34 5.40 21.97
N ILE A 265 5.01 5.97 20.79
CA ILE A 265 3.74 6.67 20.59
C ILE A 265 2.56 5.70 20.79
N LEU A 266 2.56 4.53 20.15
CA LEU A 266 1.47 3.55 20.30
C LEU A 266 1.27 3.09 21.75
N LEU A 267 2.34 2.92 22.53
CA LEU A 267 2.24 2.63 23.95
C LEU A 267 1.53 3.76 24.71
N SER A 268 1.85 5.02 24.40
CA SER A 268 1.20 6.19 25.02
C SER A 268 -0.31 6.30 24.72
N LEU A 269 -0.78 5.70 23.60
CA LEU A 269 -2.20 5.68 23.25
C LEU A 269 -3.01 4.67 24.07
N ARG A 270 -2.37 3.82 24.87
CA ARG A 270 -3.05 2.87 25.75
C ARG A 270 -3.50 3.55 27.03
N ALA A 271 -4.72 3.26 27.47
CA ALA A 271 -5.28 3.79 28.71
C ALA A 271 -4.92 2.96 29.97
N SER A 272 -4.57 1.69 29.81
CA SER A 272 -4.30 0.78 30.92
C SER A 272 -2.85 0.92 31.38
N TRP A 273 -2.55 1.94 32.19
CA TRP A 273 -1.29 2.06 32.92
C TRP A 273 -1.53 1.90 34.44
N PRO A 274 -0.66 1.22 35.19
CA PRO A 274 -0.81 1.13 36.63
C PRO A 274 -0.58 2.51 37.27
N GLY A 275 -1.52 2.98 38.08
CA GLY A 275 -1.38 4.24 38.85
C GLY A 275 -1.97 5.49 38.21
N GLN A 276 -2.78 5.36 37.16
CA GLN A 276 -3.70 6.40 36.67
C GLN A 276 -5.15 6.08 37.04
#